data_AF-A0A392NIX3-F1
#
_entry.id   AF-A0A392NIX3-F1
#
_cell.length_a   1.000
_cell.length_b   1.000
_cell.length_c   1.000
_cell.angle_alpha   90.00
_cell.angle_beta   90.00
_cell.angle_gamma   90.00
#
_symmetry.space_group_name_H-M   'P 1'
#
loop_
_entity.id
_entity.type
_entity.pdbx_description
1 polymer ?
#
loop_
_entity_poly.entity_id
_entity_poly.type
_entity_poly.pdbx_seq_one_letter_code
_entity_poly.pdbx_strand_id
1 'polypeptide(L)'
;MVVPYGDPNDPHYRKNAFDAGEDGLGKNAHSLKKGCDCLGYIKYFDAHFTNFYGSVETIENCVCMHEEDHGMLWKHQDWRTGLAEDGKIEAEVKLTGILSLGALQQGETRKYGTTIAPGLYAPVHQHFFVARMDMAVDCKPGEAFNQ
;
A
#
# COMPACT_ATOMS: atom_id res chain seq x y z
N MET A 1 7.87 -3.93 -1.54
CA MET A 1 7.87 -3.13 -0.29
C MET A 1 8.92 -3.73 0.63
N VAL A 2 9.67 -2.89 1.33
CA VAL A 2 10.59 -3.32 2.40
C VAL A 2 10.52 -2.38 3.60
N VAL A 3 10.58 -2.96 4.80
CA VAL A 3 10.47 -2.23 6.08
C VAL A 3 11.70 -2.50 6.96
N PRO A 4 12.80 -1.75 6.77
CA PRO A 4 13.98 -1.87 7.62
C PRO A 4 13.81 -1.12 8.95
N TYR A 5 14.20 -1.76 10.05
CA TYR A 5 14.25 -1.14 11.38
C TYR A 5 15.65 -0.62 11.69
N GLY A 6 15.72 0.55 12.33
CA GLY A 6 16.97 1.27 12.61
C GLY A 6 17.57 1.01 14.00
N ASP A 7 17.08 0.03 14.76
CA ASP A 7 17.62 -0.31 16.08
C ASP A 7 18.73 -1.38 15.97
N PRO A 8 19.99 -1.07 16.30
CA PRO A 8 21.12 -1.99 16.14
C PRO A 8 21.16 -3.10 17.18
N ASN A 9 20.35 -3.04 18.24
CA ASN A 9 20.37 -4.05 19.29
C ASN A 9 19.84 -5.40 18.79
N ASP A 10 20.34 -6.50 19.35
CA ASP A 10 19.77 -7.84 19.10
C ASP A 10 18.40 -7.95 19.80
N PRO A 11 17.35 -8.51 19.16
CA PRO A 11 17.30 -9.08 17.81
C PRO A 11 16.83 -8.09 16.71
N HIS A 12 16.71 -6.80 17.02
CA HIS A 12 16.05 -5.80 16.18
C HIS A 12 16.75 -5.50 14.85
N TYR A 13 18.07 -5.59 14.78
CA TYR A 13 18.83 -5.32 13.55
C TYR A 13 18.47 -6.26 12.38
N ARG A 14 17.88 -7.43 12.67
CA ARG A 14 17.43 -8.39 11.66
C ARG A 14 16.06 -8.05 11.07
N LYS A 15 15.31 -7.14 11.69
CA LYS A 15 13.95 -6.78 11.25
C LYS A 15 14.02 -5.94 9.97
N ASN A 16 13.90 -6.62 8.84
CA ASN A 16 13.87 -6.03 7.50
C ASN A 16 12.90 -6.84 6.64
N ALA A 17 11.61 -6.69 6.90
CA ALA A 17 10.59 -7.47 6.21
C ALA A 17 10.45 -7.00 4.76
N PHE A 18 10.48 -7.93 3.81
CA PHE A 18 10.14 -7.68 2.42
C PHE A 18 8.70 -8.12 2.17
N ASP A 19 7.72 -7.37 2.70
CA ASP A 19 6.31 -7.81 2.81
C ASP A 19 5.73 -8.35 1.49
N ALA A 20 6.09 -7.73 0.36
CA ALA A 20 5.61 -8.16 -0.95
C ALA A 20 6.24 -9.48 -1.45
N GLY A 21 7.50 -9.74 -1.10
CA GLY A 21 8.24 -10.92 -1.56
C GLY A 21 8.26 -12.07 -0.56
N GLU A 22 8.23 -11.78 0.74
CA GLU A 22 8.29 -12.78 1.82
C GLU A 22 6.90 -13.29 2.21
N ASP A 23 5.93 -12.38 2.38
CA ASP A 23 4.58 -12.75 2.84
C ASP A 23 3.54 -12.73 1.71
N GLY A 24 3.69 -11.80 0.76
CA GLY A 24 2.78 -11.60 -0.36
C GLY A 24 1.59 -10.73 0.01
N LEU A 25 1.59 -9.48 -0.46
CA LEU A 25 0.53 -8.50 -0.16
C LEU A 25 -0.88 -8.99 -0.52
N GLY A 26 -1.02 -9.75 -1.61
CA GLY A 26 -2.31 -10.32 -2.01
C GLY A 26 -2.83 -11.39 -1.06
N LYS A 27 -1.93 -12.23 -0.52
CA LYS A 27 -2.31 -13.32 0.41
C LYS A 27 -2.78 -12.77 1.76
N ASN A 28 -2.25 -11.63 2.15
CA ASN A 28 -2.61 -10.91 3.38
C ASN A 28 -3.74 -9.88 3.17
N ALA A 29 -4.34 -9.84 1.97
CA ALA A 29 -5.43 -8.91 1.70
C ALA A 29 -6.68 -9.25 2.52
N HIS A 30 -7.39 -8.23 2.97
CA HIS A 30 -8.65 -8.39 3.69
C HIS A 30 -9.83 -8.47 2.72
N SER A 31 -10.86 -9.24 3.09
CA SER A 31 -12.17 -9.16 2.46
C SER A 31 -12.86 -7.84 2.81
N LEU A 32 -13.01 -6.97 1.82
CA LEU A 32 -13.53 -5.61 2.00
C LEU A 32 -15.05 -5.60 2.18
N LYS A 33 -15.54 -4.78 3.10
CA LYS A 33 -16.97 -4.63 3.41
C LYS A 33 -17.53 -3.31 2.87
N LYS A 34 -18.66 -3.41 2.18
CA LYS A 34 -19.39 -2.24 1.66
C LYS A 34 -19.84 -1.32 2.80
N GLY A 35 -19.52 -0.03 2.67
CA GLY A 35 -19.87 1.01 3.64
C GLY A 35 -18.93 1.13 4.83
N CYS A 36 -18.00 0.18 5.04
CA CYS A 36 -16.95 0.29 6.04
C CYS A 36 -15.60 0.61 5.38
N ASP A 37 -15.17 -0.23 4.43
CA ASP A 37 -13.86 -0.10 3.78
C ASP A 37 -13.94 0.72 2.48
N CYS A 38 -14.98 0.48 1.67
CA CYS A 38 -15.24 1.23 0.44
C CYS A 38 -16.66 1.81 0.46
N LEU A 39 -16.81 3.10 0.15
CA LEU A 39 -18.08 3.83 0.20
C LEU A 39 -18.55 4.22 -1.21
N GLY A 40 -19.86 4.10 -1.46
CA GLY A 40 -20.48 4.46 -2.74
C GLY A 40 -21.03 3.25 -3.51
N TYR A 41 -21.03 3.36 -4.85
CA TYR A 41 -21.41 2.26 -5.74
C TYR A 41 -20.17 1.47 -6.15
N ILE A 42 -20.05 0.27 -5.58
CA ILE A 42 -18.82 -0.52 -5.65
C ILE A 42 -19.02 -1.76 -6.50
N LYS A 43 -18.00 -2.09 -7.31
CA LYS A 43 -17.79 -3.42 -7.87
C LYS A 43 -16.63 -4.09 -7.15
N TYR A 44 -16.85 -5.33 -6.73
CA TYR A 44 -15.86 -6.13 -6.03
C TYR A 44 -15.32 -7.23 -6.94
N PHE A 45 -14.05 -7.58 -6.71
CA PHE A 45 -13.38 -8.69 -7.35
C PHE A 45 -12.75 -9.59 -6.31
N ASP A 46 -12.88 -10.89 -6.52
CA ASP A 46 -12.31 -11.93 -5.66
C ASP A 46 -10.88 -12.26 -6.11
N ALA A 47 -10.05 -12.68 -5.17
CA ALA A 47 -8.71 -13.18 -5.44
C ALA A 47 -8.62 -14.66 -5.06
N HIS A 48 -7.96 -15.45 -5.90
CA HIS A 48 -7.77 -16.88 -5.68
C HIS A 48 -6.29 -17.18 -5.48
N PHE A 49 -5.97 -17.87 -4.40
CA PHE A 49 -4.62 -18.29 -4.04
C PHE A 49 -4.55 -19.80 -3.88
N THR A 50 -3.35 -20.37 -4.02
CA THR A 50 -3.11 -21.77 -3.70
C THR A 50 -2.63 -21.89 -2.26
N ASN A 51 -3.12 -22.90 -1.56
CA ASN A 51 -2.63 -23.21 -0.23
C ASN A 51 -1.51 -24.24 -0.24
N PHE A 52 -0.95 -24.53 0.93
CA PHE A 52 0.15 -25.49 1.09
C PHE A 52 -0.23 -26.93 0.71
N TYR A 53 -1.52 -27.25 0.66
CA TYR A 53 -2.04 -28.55 0.23
C TYR A 53 -2.36 -28.59 -1.28
N GLY A 54 -2.19 -27.48 -1.99
CA GLY A 54 -2.49 -27.36 -3.42
C GLY A 54 -3.96 -27.12 -3.74
N SER A 55 -4.84 -26.92 -2.76
CA SER A 55 -6.22 -26.49 -2.99
C SER A 55 -6.32 -24.97 -3.15
N VAL A 56 -7.40 -24.51 -3.77
CA VAL A 56 -7.65 -23.08 -3.99
C VAL A 56 -8.34 -22.47 -2.77
N GLU A 57 -7.74 -21.42 -2.22
CA GLU A 57 -8.33 -20.53 -1.23
C GLU A 57 -8.79 -19.26 -1.92
N THR A 58 -10.03 -18.84 -1.64
CA THR A 58 -10.62 -17.64 -2.24
C THR A 58 -10.79 -16.57 -1.18
N ILE A 59 -10.26 -15.39 -1.45
CA ILE A 59 -10.52 -14.17 -0.68
C ILE A 59 -11.59 -13.41 -1.43
N GLU A 60 -12.81 -13.46 -0.89
CA GLU A 60 -13.95 -12.72 -1.43
C GLU A 60 -13.77 -11.22 -1.22
N ASN A 61 -14.22 -10.40 -2.17
CA ASN A 61 -14.17 -8.94 -2.12
C ASN A 61 -12.77 -8.38 -1.83
N CYS A 62 -11.74 -8.97 -2.43
CA CYS A 62 -10.34 -8.59 -2.23
C CYS A 62 -10.01 -7.22 -2.83
N VAL A 63 -10.61 -6.87 -3.97
CA VAL A 63 -10.41 -5.59 -4.64
C VAL A 63 -11.75 -4.89 -4.77
N CYS A 64 -11.80 -3.61 -4.42
CA CYS A 64 -12.95 -2.75 -4.67
C CYS A 64 -12.62 -1.74 -5.76
N MET A 65 -13.55 -1.53 -6.68
CA MET A 65 -13.47 -0.56 -7.77
C MET A 65 -14.72 0.31 -7.73
N HIS A 66 -14.50 1.62 -7.75
CA HIS A 66 -15.55 2.62 -7.81
C HIS A 66 -15.02 3.91 -8.40
N GLU A 67 -15.96 4.78 -8.77
CA GLU A 67 -15.68 6.17 -9.11
C GLU A 67 -15.86 7.04 -7.86
N GLU A 68 -15.06 8.10 -7.77
CA GLU A 68 -15.18 9.13 -6.74
C GLU A 68 -15.19 10.51 -7.40
N ASP A 69 -15.92 11.45 -6.82
CA ASP A 69 -15.79 12.86 -7.17
C ASP A 69 -14.43 13.36 -6.67
N HIS A 70 -13.59 13.85 -7.58
CA HIS A 70 -12.29 14.43 -7.25
C HIS A 70 -12.31 15.96 -7.36
N GLY A 71 -13.42 16.56 -6.92
CA GLY A 71 -13.61 18.01 -6.91
C GLY A 71 -13.66 18.63 -8.31
N MET A 72 -13.22 19.89 -8.39
CA MET A 72 -13.27 20.67 -9.63
C MET A 72 -12.14 20.28 -10.57
N LEU A 73 -12.43 19.40 -11.54
CA LEU A 73 -11.48 18.97 -12.57
C LEU A 73 -10.90 20.15 -13.36
N TRP A 74 -11.75 21.08 -13.79
CA TRP A 74 -11.34 22.40 -14.26
C TRP A 74 -12.47 23.41 -14.08
N LYS A 75 -12.12 24.69 -14.06
CA LYS A 75 -13.08 25.79 -14.13
C LYS A 75 -12.46 26.92 -14.93
N HIS A 76 -12.93 27.08 -16.16
CA HIS A 76 -12.53 28.18 -17.04
C HIS A 76 -13.78 28.87 -17.56
N GLN A 77 -13.75 30.20 -17.63
CA GLN A 77 -14.80 31.00 -18.22
C GLN A 77 -14.22 31.75 -19.41
N ASP A 78 -14.31 31.12 -20.59
CA ASP A 78 -13.99 31.71 -21.89
C ASP A 78 -15.13 31.41 -22.85
N TRP A 79 -15.59 32.44 -23.52
CA TRP A 79 -16.83 32.47 -24.27
C TRP A 79 -16.72 31.85 -25.68
N ARG A 80 -15.54 31.39 -26.12
CA ARG A 80 -15.31 30.98 -27.51
C ARG A 80 -14.92 29.51 -27.75
N THR A 81 -14.26 28.79 -26.83
CA THR A 81 -13.58 27.52 -27.19
C THR A 81 -13.67 26.36 -26.17
N GLY A 82 -14.43 26.51 -25.09
CA GLY A 82 -14.47 25.62 -23.89
C GLY A 82 -14.24 24.11 -24.05
N LEU A 83 -13.07 23.62 -23.63
CA LEU A 83 -12.77 22.19 -23.40
C LEU A 83 -11.73 22.00 -22.28
N ALA A 84 -11.85 20.93 -21.46
CA ALA A 84 -10.73 20.19 -20.81
C ALA A 84 -11.17 18.88 -20.08
N GLU A 85 -10.26 17.90 -20.05
CA GLU A 85 -10.07 16.78 -19.09
C GLU A 85 -8.55 16.48 -19.05
N ASP A 86 -7.96 16.05 -17.92
CA ASP A 86 -6.52 15.70 -17.82
C ASP A 86 -6.27 14.21 -17.48
N GLY A 87 -5.39 13.56 -18.24
CA GLY A 87 -5.14 12.11 -18.19
C GLY A 87 -4.16 11.66 -17.08
N LYS A 88 -4.24 12.22 -15.87
CA LYS A 88 -3.30 11.92 -14.77
C LYS A 88 -3.55 10.51 -14.18
N ILE A 89 -2.46 9.81 -13.87
CA ILE A 89 -2.48 8.56 -13.09
C ILE A 89 -1.79 8.81 -11.74
N GLU A 90 -2.42 8.39 -10.64
CA GLU A 90 -1.91 8.58 -9.28
C GLU A 90 -1.98 7.28 -8.48
N ALA A 91 -0.99 7.07 -7.61
CA ALA A 91 -0.95 5.95 -6.68
C ALA A 91 -0.76 6.50 -5.25
N GLU A 92 -1.71 6.19 -4.37
CA GLU A 92 -1.67 6.56 -2.96
C GLU A 92 -1.57 5.29 -2.10
N VAL A 93 -0.72 5.32 -1.08
CA VAL A 93 -0.62 4.25 -0.07
C VAL A 93 -0.87 4.85 1.30
N LYS A 94 -1.88 4.33 2.01
CA LYS A 94 -2.23 4.75 3.36
C LYS A 94 -1.70 3.74 4.37
N LEU A 95 -0.74 4.17 5.21
CA LEU A 95 -0.18 3.34 6.28
C LEU A 95 -0.98 3.54 7.57
N THR A 96 -1.55 2.46 8.09
CA THR A 96 -2.31 2.41 9.34
C THR A 96 -2.01 1.12 10.10
N GLY A 97 -2.71 0.88 11.22
CA GLY A 97 -2.58 -0.32 12.04
C GLY A 97 -1.83 -0.05 13.34
N ILE A 98 -1.06 -1.04 13.79
CA ILE A 98 -0.38 -1.01 15.09
C ILE A 98 1.13 -1.01 14.87
N LEU A 99 1.85 -0.16 15.60
CA LEU A 99 3.31 -0.11 15.58
C LEU A 99 3.91 -1.44 16.05
N SER A 100 4.99 -1.90 15.41
CA SER A 100 5.80 -2.99 15.97
C SER A 100 6.53 -2.46 17.20
N LEU A 101 6.27 -3.08 18.35
CA LEU A 101 6.85 -2.70 19.62
C LEU A 101 7.96 -3.66 20.05
N GLY A 102 8.91 -3.13 20.81
CA GLY A 102 9.83 -3.90 21.62
C GLY A 102 9.59 -3.65 23.11
N ALA A 103 10.07 -4.57 23.93
CA ALA A 103 10.06 -4.42 25.38
C ALA A 103 11.27 -3.59 25.82
N LEU A 104 11.06 -2.75 26.83
CA LEU A 104 12.07 -1.88 27.40
C LEU A 104 12.06 -2.04 28.93
N GLN A 105 13.24 -2.15 29.56
CA GLN A 105 13.32 -2.29 31.01
C GLN A 105 12.96 -0.98 31.73
N GLN A 106 12.53 -1.08 32.98
CA GLN A 106 12.16 0.11 33.76
C GLN A 106 13.35 1.06 33.92
N GLY A 107 13.22 2.30 33.42
CA GLY A 107 14.27 3.31 33.46
C GLY A 107 15.27 3.26 32.31
N GLU A 108 15.19 2.26 31.42
CA GLU A 108 15.99 2.21 30.20
C GLU A 108 15.48 3.26 29.19
N THR A 109 16.38 3.85 28.41
CA THR A 109 16.00 4.75 27.30
C THR A 109 16.79 4.36 26.07
N ARG A 110 16.10 4.15 24.94
CA ARG A 110 16.74 3.80 23.67
C ARG A 110 16.72 4.99 22.72
N LYS A 111 17.88 5.27 22.10
CA LYS A 111 18.05 6.36 21.14
C LYS A 111 17.31 6.13 19.81
N TYR A 112 17.18 4.87 19.40
CA TYR A 112 16.72 4.47 18.06
C TYR A 112 15.22 4.19 17.98
N GLY A 113 14.44 4.76 18.90
CA GLY A 113 13.01 4.51 19.02
C GLY A 113 12.36 5.51 19.95
N THR A 114 11.03 5.44 20.03
CA THR A 114 10.21 6.27 20.91
C THR A 114 9.50 5.39 21.93
N THR A 115 9.55 5.76 23.21
CA THR A 115 8.76 5.10 24.25
C THR A 115 7.30 5.50 24.10
N ILE A 116 6.43 4.52 23.84
CA ILE A 116 4.99 4.74 23.63
C ILE A 116 4.23 4.65 24.96
N ALA A 117 4.65 3.74 25.84
CA ALA A 117 4.11 3.55 27.18
C ALA A 117 5.18 2.96 28.11
N PRO A 118 4.98 2.92 29.43
CA PRO A 118 5.93 2.29 30.35
C PRO A 118 6.25 0.85 29.92
N GLY A 119 7.52 0.59 29.62
CA GLY A 119 8.01 -0.72 29.15
C GLY A 119 7.78 -1.03 27.67
N LEU A 120 7.16 -0.14 26.91
CA LEU A 120 6.90 -0.29 25.48
C LEU A 120 7.61 0.79 24.66
N TYR A 121 8.47 0.36 23.75
CA TYR A 121 9.15 1.26 22.83
C TYR A 121 8.91 0.84 21.37
N ALA A 122 8.76 1.82 20.49
CA ALA A 122 8.63 1.63 19.05
C ALA A 122 9.97 2.01 18.37
N PRO A 123 10.72 1.05 17.80
CA PRO A 123 11.92 1.38 17.07
C PRO A 123 11.60 2.12 15.76
N VAL A 124 12.45 3.07 15.41
CA VAL A 124 12.36 3.82 14.15
C VAL A 124 12.52 2.84 12.99
N HIS A 125 11.67 2.99 11.98
CA HIS A 125 11.71 2.18 10.76
C HIS A 125 11.24 3.02 9.57
N GLN A 126 11.49 2.54 8.36
CA GLN A 126 11.07 3.20 7.13
C GLN A 126 10.19 2.24 6.31
N HIS A 127 9.34 2.78 5.45
CA HIS A 127 8.53 2.02 4.51
C HIS A 127 8.95 2.39 3.09
N PHE A 128 9.65 1.50 2.40
CA PHE A 128 10.10 1.72 1.03
C PHE A 128 9.23 0.95 0.04
N PHE A 129 8.72 1.66 -0.97
CA PHE A 129 7.91 1.10 -2.03
C PHE A 129 8.67 1.14 -3.36
N VAL A 130 8.45 0.13 -4.19
CA VAL A 130 8.98 0.05 -5.54
C VAL A 130 7.80 -0.21 -6.46
N ALA A 131 7.51 0.74 -7.34
CA ALA A 131 6.52 0.59 -8.39
C ALA A 131 7.22 0.12 -9.68
N ARG A 132 6.83 -1.04 -10.21
CA ARG A 132 7.28 -1.50 -11.53
C ARG A 132 6.29 -0.98 -12.57
N MET A 133 6.75 -0.05 -13.41
CA MET A 133 5.95 0.48 -14.52
C MET A 133 6.52 -0.06 -15.84
N ASP A 134 5.75 -0.93 -16.49
CA ASP A 134 6.02 -1.44 -17.82
C ASP A 134 5.32 -0.52 -18.83
N MET A 135 6.04 0.46 -19.35
CA MET A 135 5.45 1.60 -20.05
C MET A 135 5.23 1.30 -21.54
N ALA A 136 4.04 1.64 -22.05
CA ALA A 136 3.67 1.52 -23.46
C ALA A 136 3.00 2.81 -23.97
N VAL A 137 3.71 3.93 -23.85
CA VAL A 137 3.18 5.26 -24.20
C VAL A 137 3.13 5.40 -25.72
N ASP A 138 1.94 5.53 -26.31
CA ASP A 138 1.74 5.67 -27.77
C ASP A 138 2.36 4.56 -28.64
N CYS A 139 2.64 3.37 -28.07
CA CYS A 139 3.23 2.25 -28.82
C CYS A 139 2.15 1.40 -29.52
N LYS A 140 2.45 0.89 -30.73
CA LYS A 140 1.60 -0.12 -31.38
C LYS A 140 1.94 -1.53 -30.88
N PRO A 141 0.98 -2.49 -30.94
CA PRO A 141 1.25 -3.87 -30.58
C PRO A 141 2.41 -4.46 -31.39
N GLY A 142 3.48 -4.88 -30.70
CA GLY A 142 4.67 -5.50 -31.32
C GLY A 142 5.78 -4.53 -31.75
N GLU A 143 5.59 -3.22 -31.60
CA GLU A 143 6.69 -2.25 -31.72
C GLU A 143 7.50 -2.19 -30.42
N ALA A 144 8.80 -1.91 -30.53
CA ALA A 144 9.64 -1.71 -29.36
C ALA A 144 9.12 -0.51 -28.57
N PHE A 145 9.07 -0.64 -27.24
CA PHE A 145 8.68 0.46 -26.35
C PHE A 145 9.67 1.62 -26.53
N ASN A 146 9.27 2.61 -27.33
CA ASN A 146 9.90 3.91 -27.56
C ASN A 146 11.42 3.99 -27.30
N GLN A 147 12.20 3.64 -28.33
CA GLN A 147 13.47 4.33 -28.59
C GLN A 147 13.26 5.35 -29.71
#